data_AF-A0A6G5QIK4-F1
#
_entry.id   AF-A0A6G5QIK4-F1
#
_cell.length_a   1.000
_cell.length_b   1.000
_cell.length_c   1.000
_cell.angle_alpha   90.00
_cell.angle_beta   90.00
_cell.angle_gamma   90.00
#
_symmetry.space_group_name_H-M   'P 1'
#
loop_
_entity.id
_entity.type
_entity.pdbx_description
1 polymer ?
#
loop_
_entity_poly.entity_id
_entity_poly.type
_entity_poly.pdbx_seq_one_letter_code
_entity_poly.pdbx_strand_id
1 'polypeptide(L)'
;MQTFLKIDEFCKLVHLEREVIEGMIERGVLNTRTDEGEIYIEASQGTMSVVPATTSNLSVNMNALPGESFVEKTIGTILNLHEKVLDAKDETLEVLRNENKFLKEALYSMQELYDEDRKTIETLTAQLKHSQDEVEFLKRKYKLMWNKAVENFNG
;
A
#
# COMPACT_ATOMS: atom_id res chain seq x y z
N MET A 1 36.65 -24.81 11.42
CA MET A 1 35.85 -25.70 12.28
C MET A 1 34.58 -26.02 11.54
N GLN A 2 34.32 -27.30 11.25
CA GLN A 2 33.01 -27.72 10.72
C GLN A 2 32.07 -27.84 11.91
N THR A 3 31.03 -27.01 11.95
CA THR A 3 30.02 -27.01 13.02
C THR A 3 28.86 -27.89 12.59
N PHE A 4 28.58 -28.93 13.36
CA PHE A 4 27.46 -29.83 13.14
C PHE A 4 26.35 -29.51 14.14
N LEU A 5 25.13 -29.31 13.65
CA LEU A 5 23.94 -28.99 14.45
C LEU A 5 22.96 -30.16 14.42
N LYS A 6 22.22 -30.37 15.50
CA LYS A 6 21.11 -31.34 15.46
C LYS A 6 20.03 -30.86 14.49
N ILE A 7 19.31 -31.80 13.88
CA ILE A 7 18.24 -31.46 12.93
C ILE A 7 17.24 -30.45 13.51
N ASP A 8 16.81 -30.61 14.76
CA ASP A 8 15.83 -29.70 15.39
C ASP A 8 16.41 -28.30 15.64
N GLU A 9 17.70 -28.19 15.92
CA GLU A 9 18.39 -26.90 16.08
C GLU A 9 18.58 -26.20 14.73
N PHE A 10 18.85 -26.97 13.68
CA PHE A 10 18.95 -26.48 12.32
C PHE A 10 17.59 -26.01 11.79
N CYS A 11 16.50 -26.75 12.05
CA CYS A 11 15.12 -26.33 11.75
C CYS A 11 14.80 -24.96 12.36
N LYS A 12 15.17 -24.75 13.62
CA LYS A 12 14.97 -23.46 14.31
C LYS A 12 15.81 -22.34 13.71
N LEU A 13 17.03 -22.64 13.27
CA LEU A 13 17.96 -21.66 12.72
C LEU A 13 17.57 -21.20 11.31
N VAL A 14 17.03 -22.10 10.48
CA VAL A 14 16.63 -21.79 9.10
C VAL A 14 15.13 -21.47 8.97
N HIS A 15 14.36 -21.61 10.07
CA HIS A 15 12.91 -21.43 10.09
C HIS A 15 12.18 -22.28 9.03
N LEU A 16 12.62 -23.52 8.85
CA LEU A 16 11.99 -24.50 7.98
C LEU A 16 11.46 -25.68 8.79
N GLU A 17 10.34 -26.24 8.30
CA GLU A 17 9.77 -27.44 8.88
C GLU A 17 10.67 -28.66 8.63
N ARG A 18 10.67 -29.58 9.60
CA ARG A 18 11.52 -30.77 9.61
C ARG A 18 11.35 -31.63 8.35
N GLU A 19 10.12 -31.74 7.86
CA GLU A 19 9.79 -32.49 6.64
C GLU A 19 10.50 -31.94 5.39
N VAL A 20 10.65 -30.61 5.30
CA VAL A 20 11.37 -29.96 4.19
C VAL A 20 12.86 -30.25 4.26
N ILE A 21 13.43 -30.24 5.46
CA ILE A 21 14.85 -30.52 5.70
C ILE A 21 15.16 -32.00 5.47
N GLU A 22 14.30 -32.91 5.92
CA GLU A 22 14.41 -34.34 5.64
C GLU A 22 14.40 -34.59 4.12
N GLY A 23 13.50 -33.94 3.37
CA GLY A 23 13.51 -33.99 1.91
C GLY A 23 14.79 -33.40 1.27
N MET A 24 15.45 -32.43 1.90
CA MET A 24 16.75 -31.92 1.41
C MET A 24 17.91 -32.88 1.70
N ILE A 25 17.83 -33.64 2.79
CA ILE A 25 18.78 -34.71 3.11
C ILE A 25 18.64 -35.86 2.11
N GLU A 26 17.41 -36.30 1.81
CA GLU A 26 17.14 -37.34 0.82
C GLU A 26 17.62 -36.96 -0.59
N ARG A 27 17.52 -35.67 -0.93
CA ARG A 27 18.03 -35.12 -2.20
C ARG A 27 19.55 -34.96 -2.24
N GLY A 28 20.26 -35.24 -1.15
CA GLY A 28 21.72 -35.12 -1.05
C GLY A 28 22.23 -33.67 -1.05
N VAL A 29 21.34 -32.71 -0.77
CA VAL A 29 21.61 -31.25 -0.83
C VAL A 29 22.30 -30.76 0.46
N LEU A 30 22.20 -31.53 1.53
CA LEU A 30 22.77 -31.23 2.86
C LEU A 30 23.76 -32.32 3.26
N ASN A 31 24.97 -31.91 3.67
CA ASN A 31 25.93 -32.81 4.29
C ASN A 31 25.43 -33.20 5.69
N THR A 32 25.12 -34.49 5.86
CA THR A 32 24.67 -35.06 7.13
C THR A 32 25.70 -36.02 7.69
N ARG A 33 25.77 -36.07 9.02
CA ARG A 33 26.53 -37.07 9.77
C ARG A 33 25.57 -37.73 10.75
N THR A 34 25.53 -39.06 10.73
CA THR A 34 24.77 -39.84 11.72
C THR A 34 25.75 -40.33 12.78
N ASP A 35 25.50 -39.96 14.04
CA ASP A 35 26.27 -40.44 15.18
C ASP A 35 25.29 -40.86 16.29
N GLU A 36 25.47 -42.07 16.84
CA GLU A 36 24.60 -42.67 17.88
C GLU A 36 23.08 -42.66 17.57
N GLY A 37 22.68 -42.68 16.30
CA GLY A 37 21.28 -42.69 15.86
C GLY A 37 20.64 -41.31 15.69
N GLU A 38 21.40 -40.23 15.95
CA GLU A 38 20.96 -38.84 15.77
C GLU A 38 21.57 -38.24 14.49
N ILE A 39 20.77 -37.48 13.73
CA ILE A 39 21.20 -36.84 12.49
C ILE A 39 21.71 -35.42 12.78
N TYR A 40 22.96 -35.19 12.40
CA TYR A 40 23.61 -33.90 12.49
C TYR A 40 23.82 -33.29 11.10
N ILE A 41 23.51 -32.01 10.95
CA ILE A 41 23.61 -31.24 9.70
C ILE A 41 24.80 -30.28 9.80
N GLU A 42 25.64 -30.25 8.77
CA GLU A 42 26.75 -29.30 8.71
C GLU A 42 26.24 -27.87 8.48
N ALA A 43 26.38 -27.01 9.50
CA ALA A 43 25.85 -25.65 9.53
C ALA A 43 26.50 -24.70 8.50
N SER A 44 27.73 -25.02 8.06
CA SER A 44 28.52 -24.20 7.13
C SER A 44 28.00 -24.22 5.69
N GLN A 45 27.40 -25.35 5.28
CA GLN A 45 26.88 -25.59 3.92
C GLN A 45 25.34 -25.55 3.88
N GLY A 46 24.68 -25.84 5.00
CA GLY A 46 23.23 -25.98 5.04
C GLY A 46 22.46 -24.68 4.79
N THR A 47 22.98 -23.51 5.20
CA THR A 47 22.33 -22.21 4.97
C THR A 47 22.49 -21.72 3.52
N MET A 48 23.52 -22.21 2.81
CA MET A 48 23.85 -21.87 1.42
C MET A 48 22.99 -22.60 0.38
N SER A 49 22.52 -23.80 0.71
CA SER A 49 21.78 -24.69 -0.22
C SER A 49 20.27 -24.39 -0.33
N VAL A 50 19.75 -23.52 0.53
CA VAL A 50 18.32 -23.18 0.64
C VAL A 50 17.94 -21.98 -0.25
N VAL A 51 18.93 -21.34 -0.89
CA VAL A 51 18.70 -20.18 -1.75
C VAL A 51 18.40 -20.65 -3.20
N PRO A 52 17.31 -20.21 -3.84
CA PRO A 52 16.92 -20.67 -5.17
C PRO A 52 18.00 -20.42 -6.23
N ALA A 53 18.26 -21.43 -7.07
CA ALA A 53 19.26 -21.44 -8.15
C ALA A 53 18.92 -20.54 -9.36
N THR A 54 18.19 -19.44 -9.18
CA THR A 54 17.76 -18.56 -10.29
C THR A 54 18.83 -17.54 -10.71
N THR A 55 20.01 -17.53 -10.10
CA THR A 55 21.09 -16.55 -10.35
C THR A 55 22.35 -17.14 -10.99
N SER A 56 22.23 -18.25 -11.74
CA SER A 56 23.37 -18.99 -12.32
C SER A 56 24.12 -18.32 -13.49
N ASN A 57 23.90 -17.03 -13.79
CA ASN A 57 24.37 -16.42 -15.04
C ASN A 57 25.31 -15.20 -14.89
N LEU A 58 26.15 -15.11 -13.86
CA LEU A 58 27.24 -14.12 -13.86
C LEU A 58 28.61 -14.71 -13.49
N SER A 59 29.38 -14.98 -14.54
CA SER A 59 30.85 -14.98 -14.68
C SER A 59 31.70 -15.37 -13.44
N VAL A 60 32.23 -16.59 -13.53
CA VAL A 60 33.26 -17.14 -12.65
C VAL A 60 34.62 -16.47 -12.94
N ASN A 61 35.25 -15.88 -11.93
CA ASN A 61 36.67 -15.53 -11.95
C ASN A 61 37.35 -16.32 -10.80
N MET A 62 38.21 -17.28 -11.15
CA MET A 62 38.63 -18.42 -10.30
C MET A 62 39.86 -18.18 -9.40
N ASN A 63 40.29 -16.95 -9.12
CA ASN A 63 41.59 -16.70 -8.46
C ASN A 63 41.55 -16.03 -7.07
N ALA A 64 40.44 -16.14 -6.33
CA ALA A 64 40.40 -15.72 -4.93
C ALA A 64 39.97 -16.90 -4.05
N LEU A 65 40.53 -17.00 -2.84
CA LEU A 65 40.14 -17.97 -1.82
C LEU A 65 38.60 -18.09 -1.80
N PRO A 66 38.02 -19.28 -2.05
CA PRO A 66 36.61 -19.43 -2.37
C PRO A 66 35.66 -18.91 -1.29
N GLY A 67 36.12 -18.74 -0.06
CA GLY A 67 35.36 -18.13 1.04
C GLY A 67 35.35 -16.60 1.04
N GLU A 68 36.50 -15.95 0.79
CA GLU A 68 36.63 -14.49 0.99
C GLU A 68 35.96 -13.69 -0.13
N SER A 69 36.19 -14.07 -1.39
CA SER A 69 35.52 -13.44 -2.54
C SER A 69 34.01 -13.72 -2.56
N PHE A 70 33.59 -14.87 -2.01
CA PHE A 70 32.18 -15.21 -1.90
C PHE A 70 31.48 -14.36 -0.82
N VAL A 71 32.09 -14.18 0.34
CA VAL A 71 31.57 -13.32 1.41
C VAL A 71 31.47 -11.88 0.95
N GLU A 72 32.50 -11.34 0.28
CA GLU A 72 32.49 -9.97 -0.23
C GLU A 72 31.37 -9.74 -1.26
N LYS A 73 31.19 -10.68 -2.21
CA LYS A 73 30.10 -10.62 -3.20
C LYS A 73 28.73 -10.73 -2.54
N THR A 74 28.58 -11.58 -1.53
CA THR A 74 27.32 -11.77 -0.82
C THR A 74 26.96 -10.52 -0.01
N ILE A 75 27.91 -9.96 0.75
CA ILE A 75 27.72 -8.70 1.49
C ILE A 75 27.41 -7.54 0.53
N GLY A 76 28.14 -7.43 -0.59
CA GLY A 76 27.88 -6.41 -1.60
C GLY A 76 26.49 -6.54 -2.22
N THR A 77 26.00 -7.77 -2.44
CA THR A 77 24.65 -8.01 -2.93
C THR A 77 23.59 -7.61 -1.89
N ILE A 78 23.81 -7.96 -0.61
CA ILE A 78 22.90 -7.58 0.49
C ILE A 78 22.82 -6.06 0.63
N LEU A 79 23.96 -5.35 0.60
CA LEU A 79 24.01 -3.90 0.69
C LEU A 79 23.28 -3.24 -0.47
N ASN A 80 23.51 -3.71 -1.70
CA ASN A 80 22.82 -3.20 -2.89
C ASN A 80 21.30 -3.45 -2.82
N LEU A 81 20.88 -4.61 -2.30
CA LEU A 81 19.46 -4.90 -2.10
C LEU A 81 18.85 -3.97 -1.04
N HIS A 82 19.56 -3.76 0.07
CA HIS A 82 19.10 -2.88 1.15
C HIS A 82 19.00 -1.42 0.70
N GLU A 83 19.96 -0.95 -0.09
CA GLU A 83 19.93 0.38 -0.72
C GLU A 83 18.69 0.53 -1.61
N LYS A 84 18.44 -0.43 -2.51
CA LYS A 84 17.24 -0.43 -3.36
C LYS A 84 15.93 -0.46 -2.58
N VAL A 85 15.89 -1.20 -1.46
CA VAL A 85 14.70 -1.26 -0.60
C VAL A 85 14.49 0.08 0.12
N LEU A 86 15.56 0.74 0.56
CA LEU A 86 15.47 2.07 1.16
C LEU A 86 14.99 3.10 0.12
N ASP A 87 15.55 3.10 -1.08
CA ASP A 87 15.15 4.01 -2.16
C ASP A 87 13.67 3.82 -2.52
N ALA A 88 13.23 2.57 -2.72
CA ALA A 88 11.83 2.27 -3.02
C ALA A 88 10.88 2.70 -1.89
N LYS A 89 11.30 2.55 -0.64
CA LYS A 89 10.53 3.04 0.52
C LYS A 89 10.43 4.56 0.50
N ASP A 90 11.52 5.26 0.23
CA ASP A 90 11.53 6.72 0.25
C ASP A 90 10.73 7.30 -0.92
N GLU A 91 10.81 6.69 -2.12
CA GLU A 91 9.95 7.01 -3.26
C GLU A 91 8.46 6.78 -2.92
N THR A 92 8.13 5.63 -2.30
CA THR A 92 6.76 5.35 -1.87
C THR A 92 6.25 6.38 -0.86
N LEU A 93 7.09 6.77 0.11
CA LEU A 93 6.74 7.80 1.09
C LEU A 93 6.52 9.16 0.43
N GLU A 94 7.32 9.51 -0.58
CA GLU A 94 7.16 10.76 -1.33
C GLU A 94 5.84 10.76 -2.12
N VAL A 95 5.53 9.66 -2.82
CA VAL A 95 4.25 9.48 -3.52
C VAL A 95 3.07 9.64 -2.56
N LEU A 96 3.10 8.94 -1.42
CA LEU A 96 2.04 9.00 -0.41
C LEU A 96 1.88 10.40 0.21
N ARG A 97 2.98 11.13 0.39
CA ARG A 97 2.93 12.53 0.88
C ARG A 97 2.33 13.46 -0.15
N ASN A 98 2.72 13.32 -1.41
CA ASN A 98 2.19 14.11 -2.51
C ASN A 98 0.70 13.84 -2.73
N GLU A 99 0.27 12.58 -2.65
CA GLU A 99 -1.13 12.21 -2.73
C GLU A 99 -1.94 12.79 -1.55
N ASN A 100 -1.43 12.70 -0.32
CA ASN A 100 -2.09 13.32 0.83
C ASN A 100 -2.23 14.84 0.68
N LYS A 101 -1.20 15.52 0.14
CA LYS A 101 -1.26 16.95 -0.13
C LYS A 101 -2.33 17.25 -1.18
N PHE A 102 -2.35 16.51 -2.29
CA PHE A 102 -3.35 16.63 -3.34
C PHE A 102 -4.78 16.44 -2.80
N LEU A 103 -5.01 15.38 -2.02
CA LEU A 103 -6.32 15.12 -1.40
C LEU A 103 -6.75 16.25 -0.46
N LYS A 104 -5.81 16.82 0.30
CA LYS A 104 -6.09 17.96 1.18
C LYS A 104 -6.47 19.21 0.39
N GLU A 105 -5.77 19.50 -0.71
CA GLU A 105 -6.08 20.62 -1.59
C GLU A 105 -7.45 20.43 -2.28
N ALA A 106 -7.73 19.22 -2.79
CA ALA A 106 -9.02 18.87 -3.37
C ALA A 106 -10.16 19.02 -2.35
N LEU A 107 -9.94 18.63 -1.09
CA LEU A 107 -10.91 18.79 -0.02
C LEU A 107 -11.23 20.27 0.24
N TYR A 108 -10.21 21.13 0.34
CA TYR A 108 -10.43 22.56 0.53
C TYR A 108 -11.18 23.19 -0.65
N SER A 109 -10.80 22.84 -1.88
CA SER A 109 -11.50 23.32 -3.08
C SER A 109 -12.98 22.90 -3.08
N MET A 110 -13.26 21.65 -2.68
CA MET A 110 -14.64 21.17 -2.57
C MET A 110 -15.43 21.91 -1.48
N GLN A 111 -14.81 22.21 -0.34
CA GLN A 111 -15.44 22.99 0.73
C GLN A 111 -15.79 24.40 0.27
N GLU A 112 -14.91 25.06 -0.47
CA GLU A 112 -15.18 26.40 -1.03
C GLU A 112 -16.37 26.36 -2.00
N LEU A 113 -16.43 25.34 -2.88
CA LEU A 113 -17.57 25.14 -3.77
C LEU A 113 -18.88 24.91 -3.01
N TYR A 114 -18.86 24.08 -1.95
CA TYR A 114 -20.04 23.86 -1.10
C TYR A 114 -20.53 25.15 -0.43
N ASP A 115 -19.62 26.02 0.02
CA ASP A 115 -19.98 27.31 0.62
C ASP A 115 -20.59 28.27 -0.41
N GLU A 116 -20.09 28.27 -1.65
CA GLU A 116 -20.66 29.03 -2.77
C GLU A 116 -22.05 28.53 -3.15
N ASP A 117 -22.21 27.22 -3.28
CA ASP A 117 -23.51 26.58 -3.57
C ASP A 117 -24.52 26.91 -2.48
N ARG A 118 -24.11 26.89 -1.21
CA ARG A 118 -24.99 27.28 -0.10
C ARG A 118 -25.47 28.72 -0.22
N LYS A 119 -24.58 29.68 -0.51
CA LYS A 119 -24.95 31.09 -0.73
C LYS A 119 -25.90 31.24 -1.92
N THR A 120 -25.68 30.46 -2.97
CA THR A 120 -26.55 30.44 -4.16
C THR A 120 -27.94 29.92 -3.80
N ILE A 121 -28.03 28.82 -3.04
CA ILE A 121 -29.31 28.27 -2.55
C ILE A 121 -30.05 29.28 -1.67
N GLU A 122 -29.36 29.93 -0.74
CA GLU A 122 -29.94 30.97 0.12
C GLU A 122 -30.52 32.13 -0.73
N THR A 123 -29.79 32.58 -1.74
CA THR A 123 -30.23 33.64 -2.67
C THR A 123 -31.45 33.21 -3.48
N LEU A 124 -31.41 32.02 -4.08
CA LEU A 124 -32.53 31.48 -4.87
C LEU A 124 -33.78 31.27 -4.00
N THR A 125 -33.60 30.82 -2.76
CA THR A 125 -34.70 30.65 -1.81
C THR A 125 -35.35 31.99 -1.47
N ALA A 126 -34.55 33.05 -1.25
CA ALA A 126 -35.06 34.39 -1.01
C ALA A 126 -35.83 34.94 -2.22
N GLN A 127 -35.29 34.77 -3.43
CA GLN A 127 -35.96 35.18 -4.67
C GLN A 127 -37.28 34.42 -4.89
N LEU A 128 -37.28 33.10 -4.66
CA LEU A 128 -38.48 32.27 -4.76
C LEU A 128 -39.57 32.76 -3.81
N LYS A 129 -39.21 33.05 -2.55
CA LYS A 129 -40.15 33.59 -1.56
C LYS A 129 -40.72 34.94 -2.03
N HIS A 130 -39.87 35.84 -2.50
CA HIS A 130 -40.32 37.14 -3.01
C HIS A 130 -41.30 37.00 -4.17
N SER A 131 -41.00 36.11 -5.13
CA SER A 131 -41.89 35.83 -6.25
C SER A 131 -43.23 35.23 -5.79
N GLN A 132 -43.23 34.34 -4.78
CA GLN A 132 -44.46 33.81 -4.19
C GLN A 132 -45.31 34.91 -3.56
N ASP A 133 -44.69 35.82 -2.80
CA ASP A 133 -45.37 36.96 -2.18
C ASP A 133 -45.98 37.90 -3.24
N GLU A 134 -45.26 38.18 -4.32
CA GLU A 134 -45.77 38.99 -5.44
C GLU A 134 -46.96 38.34 -6.13
N VAL A 135 -46.91 37.03 -6.39
CA VAL A 135 -48.03 36.28 -6.98
C VAL A 135 -49.24 36.32 -6.07
N GLU A 136 -49.06 36.18 -4.76
CA GLU A 136 -50.16 36.26 -3.81
C GLU A 136 -50.76 37.67 -3.76
N PHE A 137 -49.92 38.71 -3.76
CA PHE A 137 -50.36 40.09 -3.84
C PHE A 137 -51.17 40.37 -5.12
N LEU A 138 -50.70 39.91 -6.27
CA LEU A 138 -51.40 40.05 -7.55
C LEU A 138 -52.75 39.35 -7.54
N LYS A 139 -52.83 38.12 -6.99
CA LYS A 139 -54.11 37.40 -6.83
C LYS A 139 -55.10 38.18 -5.97
N ARG A 140 -54.65 38.75 -4.85
CA ARG A 140 -55.49 39.59 -3.97
C ARG A 140 -55.96 40.85 -4.70
N LYS A 141 -55.06 41.55 -5.39
CA LYS A 141 -55.37 42.76 -6.16
C LYS A 141 -56.36 42.49 -7.28
N TYR A 142 -56.16 41.40 -8.03
CA TYR A 142 -57.07 40.98 -9.10
C TYR A 142 -58.48 40.71 -8.55
N LYS A 143 -58.59 39.96 -7.45
CA LYS A 143 -59.88 39.67 -6.80
C LYS A 143 -60.62 40.94 -6.40
N LEU A 144 -59.91 41.93 -5.83
CA LEU A 144 -60.51 43.22 -5.44
C LEU A 144 -61.00 44.01 -6.66
N MET A 145 -60.19 44.10 -7.72
CA MET A 145 -60.57 44.80 -8.95
C MET A 145 -61.76 44.12 -9.63
N TRP A 146 -61.77 42.79 -9.66
CA TRP A 146 -62.88 42.01 -10.21
C TRP A 146 -64.18 42.28 -9.45
N ASN A 147 -64.16 42.19 -8.12
CA ASN A 147 -65.35 42.47 -7.30
C ASN A 147 -65.90 43.88 -7.56
N LYS A 148 -65.02 44.88 -7.62
CA LYS A 148 -65.42 46.26 -7.94
C LYS A 148 -66.01 46.40 -9.34
N ALA A 149 -65.47 45.69 -10.33
CA ALA A 149 -66.03 45.69 -11.68
C ALA A 149 -67.43 45.07 -11.73
N VAL A 150 -67.65 43.98 -10.98
CA VAL A 150 -68.97 43.34 -10.85
C VAL A 150 -69.98 44.26 -10.14
N GLU A 151 -69.57 44.91 -9.04
CA GLU A 151 -70.40 45.90 -8.33
C GLU A 151 -70.82 47.05 -9.26
N ASN A 152 -69.88 47.60 -10.04
CA ASN A 152 -70.17 48.66 -11.00
C ASN A 152 -71.05 48.23 -12.18
N PHE A 153 -71.10 46.94 -12.52
CA PHE A 153 -71.93 46.42 -13.60
C PHE A 153 -73.37 46.13 -13.14
N ASN A 154 -73.54 45.77 -11.87
CA ASN A 154 -74.82 45.40 -11.28
C ASN A 154 -75.57 46.57 -10.59
N GLY A 155 -74.94 47.75 -10.47
CA GLY A 155 -75.53 48.98 -9.91
C GLY A 155 -75.81 50.02 -10.97
#